data_AF-A0A3D3L947-F1
#
_entry.id   AF-A0A3D3L947-F1
#
_cell.length_a   1.000
_cell.length_b   1.000
_cell.length_c   1.000
_cell.angle_alpha   90.00
_cell.angle_beta   90.00
_cell.angle_gamma   90.00
#
_symmetry.space_group_name_H-M   'P 1'
#
loop_
_entity.id
_entity.type
_entity.pdbx_description
1 polymer ?
#
loop_
_entity_poly.entity_id
_entity_poly.type
_entity_poly.pdbx_seq_one_letter_code
_entity_poly.pdbx_strand_id
1 'polypeptide(L)'
;MMKLKAWHLVVGAAVIAVAAWFMLRGPGGAADDNVPTFAVQKGPLQINVLQGGEIRALRNFEHKSEIETPTKIISVIPEGYLVTEEDVKEGKVLIELDSTDLRTRIQDHEIQFQTTVSMYIDADEGREIQRSENQSLVRDMKQTAGFALMDFEKYLGRQLAADILVAAGLPKDIEAFDRFADDLEQQANVQLEAGAALKVAQQVKETPGPAVEPQNTDAVPLHADRMDFSPYLERQDSGDGEAQQKLRQLEDELLLRKSELAVAKQKVEASQRLAAREFISRTQLENDQVNFEKVSLSVKTAETQLSLFKTYEFSKQCALLLSEYRESLTKLQRTVRANRSKMAQAETRFQTAKRRYDMELAKKDDLDRQLKACLIRASQPGLVAYGNLNASSSTRYSEPIEEGATIRFRQTLLTIPDMSQMGVSVNIHESQVKKVRIGQP
;
A
#
# COMPACT_ATOMS: atom_id res chain seq x y z
N MET A 1 33.45 -74.58 -96.66
CA MET A 1 34.68 -74.53 -95.82
C MET A 1 35.25 -73.11 -95.90
N MET A 2 35.93 -72.62 -94.86
CA MET A 2 36.49 -71.25 -94.68
C MET A 2 35.56 -70.20 -94.04
N LYS A 3 35.09 -70.46 -92.81
CA LYS A 3 34.63 -69.43 -91.85
C LYS A 3 35.44 -69.46 -90.53
N LEU A 4 36.76 -69.67 -90.62
CA LEU A 4 37.70 -69.54 -89.49
C LEU A 4 38.78 -68.45 -89.70
N LYS A 5 38.87 -67.84 -90.89
CA LYS A 5 39.98 -66.94 -91.24
C LYS A 5 39.81 -65.47 -90.79
N ALA A 6 38.62 -65.04 -90.38
CA ALA A 6 38.39 -63.67 -89.92
C ALA A 6 38.83 -63.42 -88.46
N TRP A 7 38.85 -64.45 -87.61
CA TRP A 7 39.29 -64.33 -86.20
C TRP A 7 40.80 -64.05 -86.10
N HIS A 8 41.60 -64.68 -86.95
CA HIS A 8 43.06 -64.49 -86.92
C HIS A 8 43.50 -63.08 -87.33
N LEU A 9 42.70 -62.35 -88.13
CA LEU A 9 42.99 -60.96 -88.50
C LEU A 9 42.73 -59.98 -87.34
N VAL A 10 41.71 -60.23 -86.51
CA VAL A 10 41.45 -59.42 -85.30
C VAL A 10 42.51 -59.68 -84.24
N VAL A 11 42.94 -60.93 -84.06
CA VAL A 11 44.05 -61.27 -83.15
C VAL A 11 45.37 -60.69 -83.65
N GLY A 12 45.63 -60.70 -84.95
CA GLY A 12 46.81 -60.08 -85.55
C GLY A 12 46.87 -58.56 -85.32
N ALA A 13 45.74 -57.86 -85.48
CA ALA A 13 45.66 -56.43 -85.19
C ALA A 13 45.86 -56.10 -83.70
N ALA A 14 45.34 -56.94 -82.80
CA ALA A 14 45.53 -56.79 -81.35
C ALA A 14 46.99 -57.01 -80.91
N VAL A 15 47.69 -58.00 -81.48
CA VAL A 15 49.10 -58.26 -81.16
C VAL A 15 50.00 -57.14 -81.68
N ILE A 16 49.70 -56.58 -82.86
CA ILE A 16 50.45 -55.43 -83.39
C ILE A 16 50.18 -54.17 -82.56
N ALA A 17 48.95 -53.96 -82.05
CA ALA A 17 48.65 -52.86 -81.15
C ALA A 17 49.35 -52.99 -79.78
N VAL A 18 49.43 -54.20 -79.22
CA VAL A 18 50.18 -54.45 -77.97
C VAL A 18 51.70 -54.32 -78.18
N ALA A 19 52.22 -54.78 -79.31
CA ALA A 19 53.63 -54.61 -79.65
C ALA A 19 53.98 -53.14 -79.93
N ALA A 20 53.10 -52.37 -80.58
CA ALA A 20 53.26 -50.93 -80.76
C ALA A 20 53.17 -50.18 -79.43
N TRP A 21 52.32 -50.60 -78.49
CA TRP A 21 52.27 -50.03 -77.13
C TRP A 21 53.55 -50.32 -76.33
N PHE A 22 54.15 -51.51 -76.49
CA PHE A 22 55.41 -51.84 -75.85
C PHE A 22 56.64 -51.18 -76.52
N MET A 23 56.60 -50.93 -77.83
CA MET A 23 57.67 -50.25 -78.57
C MET A 23 57.60 -48.71 -78.52
N LEU A 24 56.42 -48.10 -78.29
CA LEU A 24 56.33 -46.67 -77.95
C LEU A 24 56.67 -46.38 -76.47
N ARG A 25 56.94 -47.42 -75.66
CA ARG A 25 57.49 -47.27 -74.31
C ARG A 25 59.01 -47.24 -74.39
N GLY A 26 59.52 -46.11 -74.89
CA GLY A 26 60.95 -45.83 -74.95
C GLY A 26 61.63 -46.00 -73.58
N PRO A 27 62.88 -46.47 -73.56
CA PRO A 27 63.62 -46.69 -72.32
C PRO A 27 64.03 -45.36 -71.68
N GLY A 28 63.80 -45.23 -70.38
CA GLY A 28 64.59 -44.38 -69.50
C GLY A 28 64.27 -42.88 -69.52
N GLY A 29 63.20 -42.50 -68.79
CA GLY A 29 63.21 -41.24 -68.05
C GLY A 29 63.57 -41.55 -66.60
N ALA A 30 64.81 -41.30 -66.22
CA ALA A 30 65.27 -41.39 -64.84
C ALA A 30 64.50 -40.37 -63.99
N ALA A 31 63.68 -40.85 -63.06
CA ALA A 31 63.31 -40.08 -61.87
C ALA A 31 64.31 -40.48 -60.79
N ASP A 32 65.02 -39.48 -60.30
CA ASP A 32 66.11 -39.55 -59.34
C ASP A 32 65.72 -40.37 -58.10
N ASP A 33 66.21 -41.61 -58.03
CA ASP A 33 65.98 -42.58 -56.94
C ASP A 33 66.83 -42.26 -55.69
N ASN A 34 67.29 -41.01 -55.57
CA ASN A 34 68.07 -40.49 -54.45
C ASN A 34 67.26 -39.53 -53.57
N VAL A 35 66.03 -39.89 -53.24
CA VAL A 35 65.48 -39.50 -51.93
C VAL A 35 65.75 -40.65 -50.97
N PRO A 36 66.76 -40.55 -50.08
CA PRO A 36 67.07 -41.63 -49.15
C PRO A 36 65.84 -41.94 -48.28
N THR A 37 65.20 -43.08 -48.52
CA THR A 37 64.07 -43.57 -47.72
C THR A 37 64.58 -44.54 -46.65
N PHE A 38 64.24 -44.28 -45.38
CA PHE A 38 64.64 -45.08 -44.23
C PHE A 38 63.49 -45.97 -43.76
N ALA A 39 63.78 -47.21 -43.34
CA ALA A 39 62.76 -48.13 -42.81
C ALA A 39 62.24 -47.62 -41.45
N VAL A 40 60.98 -47.19 -41.40
CA VAL A 40 60.39 -46.62 -40.18
C VAL A 40 59.97 -47.75 -39.23
N GLN A 41 60.49 -47.75 -38.00
CA GLN A 41 60.02 -48.65 -36.93
C GLN A 41 58.88 -47.99 -36.15
N LYS A 42 57.75 -48.70 -35.98
CA LYS A 42 56.70 -48.32 -35.03
C LYS A 42 57.15 -48.70 -33.62
N GLY A 43 57.51 -47.70 -32.82
CA GLY A 43 57.78 -47.83 -31.40
C GLY A 43 57.02 -46.76 -30.60
N PRO A 44 56.97 -46.86 -29.26
CA PRO A 44 56.43 -45.80 -28.43
C PRO A 44 57.32 -44.54 -28.56
N LEU A 45 56.85 -43.55 -29.33
CA LEU A 45 57.50 -42.24 -29.42
C LEU A 45 57.19 -41.44 -28.16
N GLN A 46 58.16 -41.34 -27.25
CA GLN A 46 58.05 -40.50 -26.06
C GLN A 46 58.21 -39.03 -26.47
N ILE A 47 57.13 -38.25 -26.34
CA ILE A 47 57.13 -36.82 -26.62
C ILE A 47 57.22 -36.10 -25.27
N ASN A 48 58.44 -35.76 -24.87
CA ASN A 48 58.67 -35.01 -23.64
C ASN A 48 58.62 -33.51 -23.95
N VAL A 49 57.76 -32.80 -23.22
CA VAL A 49 57.62 -31.34 -23.34
C VAL A 49 58.05 -30.75 -22.01
N LEU A 50 59.27 -30.20 -21.96
CA LEU A 50 59.76 -29.52 -20.76
C LEU A 50 59.11 -28.14 -20.68
N GLN A 51 58.30 -27.93 -19.65
CA GLN A 51 57.71 -26.63 -19.35
C GLN A 51 57.87 -26.29 -17.88
N GLY A 52 58.13 -25.02 -17.60
CA GLY A 52 58.06 -24.49 -16.24
C GLY A 52 56.60 -24.45 -15.80
N GLY A 53 56.31 -25.01 -14.63
CA GLY A 53 55.01 -24.96 -13.99
C GLY A 53 55.10 -24.31 -12.61
N GLU A 54 53.99 -23.76 -12.15
CA GLU A 54 53.84 -23.22 -10.80
C GLU A 54 52.97 -24.17 -9.97
N ILE A 55 53.40 -24.49 -8.75
CA ILE A 55 52.56 -25.24 -7.81
C ILE A 55 51.48 -24.29 -7.30
N ARG A 56 50.22 -24.70 -7.40
CA ARG A 56 49.05 -23.93 -6.94
C ARG A 56 48.13 -24.84 -6.14
N ALA A 57 47.47 -24.28 -5.13
CA ALA A 57 46.38 -24.98 -4.48
C ALA A 57 45.16 -25.04 -5.42
N LEU A 58 44.46 -26.17 -5.40
CA LEU A 58 43.23 -26.39 -6.18
C LEU A 58 42.04 -25.61 -5.61
N ARG A 59 42.07 -25.33 -4.31
CA ARG A 59 41.04 -24.57 -3.60
C ARG A 59 41.68 -23.44 -2.82
N ASN A 60 41.21 -22.24 -3.07
CA ASN A 60 41.64 -21.02 -2.39
C ASN A 60 40.44 -20.44 -1.66
N PHE A 61 40.60 -20.16 -0.36
CA PHE A 61 39.64 -19.40 0.40
C PHE A 61 40.05 -17.91 0.36
N GLU A 62 39.33 -17.11 -0.43
CA GLU A 62 39.59 -15.67 -0.58
C GLU A 62 38.69 -14.86 0.37
N HIS A 63 39.30 -14.07 1.26
CA HIS A 63 38.62 -13.04 2.04
C HIS A 63 38.64 -11.72 1.28
N LYS A 64 37.45 -11.19 0.99
CA LYS A 64 37.26 -9.93 0.26
C LYS A 64 36.76 -8.86 1.21
N SER A 65 37.14 -7.62 0.95
CA SER A 65 36.63 -6.47 1.69
C SER A 65 35.12 -6.32 1.45
N GLU A 66 34.35 -6.34 2.54
CA GLU A 66 32.90 -6.08 2.52
C GLU A 66 32.55 -4.63 2.88
N ILE A 67 33.55 -3.80 3.18
CA ILE A 67 33.37 -2.40 3.55
C ILE A 67 33.24 -1.57 2.27
N GLU A 68 32.16 -0.81 2.17
CA GLU A 68 31.86 -0.03 0.96
C GLU A 68 32.70 1.25 0.87
N THR A 69 33.07 1.80 2.03
CA THR A 69 33.92 2.99 2.13
C THR A 69 35.39 2.59 2.13
N PRO A 70 36.28 3.34 1.46
CA PRO A 70 37.71 3.09 1.55
C PRO A 70 38.22 3.24 2.99
N THR A 71 38.83 2.18 3.53
CA THR A 71 39.38 2.15 4.91
C THR A 71 40.85 1.73 4.89
N LYS A 72 41.57 2.06 5.97
CA LYS A 72 42.99 1.72 6.11
C LYS A 72 43.19 0.46 6.94
N ILE A 73 44.24 -0.28 6.65
CA ILE A 73 44.70 -1.39 7.48
C ILE A 73 45.44 -0.83 8.70
N ILE A 74 45.03 -1.22 9.91
CA ILE A 74 45.75 -0.89 11.15
C ILE A 74 46.82 -1.95 11.41
N SER A 75 46.44 -3.21 11.34
CA SER A 75 47.34 -4.34 11.59
C SER A 75 47.02 -5.51 10.68
N VAL A 76 48.06 -6.21 10.22
CA VAL A 76 47.98 -7.41 9.40
C VAL A 76 48.99 -8.45 9.89
N ILE A 77 48.58 -9.71 9.98
CA ILE A 77 49.49 -10.81 10.34
C ILE A 77 50.47 -11.07 9.18
N PRO A 78 51.77 -11.25 9.45
CA PRO A 78 52.78 -11.49 8.41
C PRO A 78 52.40 -12.57 7.40
N GLU A 79 52.71 -12.31 6.13
CA GLU A 79 52.57 -13.29 5.06
C GLU A 79 53.41 -14.55 5.35
N GLY A 80 52.86 -15.72 5.03
CA GLY A 80 53.48 -17.00 5.36
C GLY A 80 53.20 -17.49 6.78
N TYR A 81 52.39 -16.77 7.57
CA TYR A 81 51.90 -17.27 8.85
C TYR A 81 51.01 -18.52 8.65
N LEU A 82 51.30 -19.60 9.38
CA LEU A 82 50.49 -20.81 9.36
C LEU A 82 49.40 -20.72 10.43
N VAL A 83 48.15 -20.53 9.99
CA VAL A 83 46.98 -20.57 10.85
C VAL A 83 46.72 -22.00 11.30
N THR A 84 46.72 -22.22 12.61
CA THR A 84 46.42 -23.52 13.23
C THR A 84 44.93 -23.68 13.51
N GLU A 85 44.49 -24.91 13.81
CA GLU A 85 43.10 -25.16 14.22
C GLU A 85 42.76 -24.46 15.56
N GLU A 86 43.75 -24.26 16.42
CA GLU A 86 43.62 -23.50 17.67
C GLU A 86 43.36 -22.02 17.38
N ASP A 87 44.12 -21.42 16.45
CA ASP A 87 43.93 -20.02 16.03
C ASP A 87 42.52 -19.77 15.44
N VAL A 88 41.96 -20.76 14.73
CA VAL A 88 40.58 -20.68 14.19
C VAL A 88 39.56 -20.77 15.32
N LYS A 89 39.76 -21.67 16.29
CA LYS A 89 38.85 -21.85 17.42
C LYS A 89 38.83 -20.64 18.36
N GLU A 90 39.98 -19.99 18.54
CA GLU A 90 40.11 -18.75 19.30
C GLU A 90 39.65 -17.51 18.50
N GLY A 91 39.40 -17.68 17.20
CA GLY A 91 38.93 -16.61 16.32
C GLY A 91 39.96 -15.52 16.14
N LYS A 92 41.23 -15.89 15.96
CA LYS A 92 42.37 -14.99 15.79
C LYS A 92 42.11 -13.97 14.68
N VAL A 93 42.38 -12.70 14.97
CA VAL A 93 42.23 -11.59 14.02
C VAL A 93 43.43 -11.59 13.08
N LEU A 94 43.18 -11.78 11.79
CA LEU A 94 44.20 -11.78 10.73
C LEU A 94 44.47 -10.37 10.20
N ILE A 95 43.40 -9.57 10.08
CA ILE A 95 43.45 -8.19 9.61
C ILE A 95 42.51 -7.35 10.46
N GLU A 96 43.01 -6.22 10.94
CA GLU A 96 42.23 -5.19 11.60
C GLU A 96 42.19 -3.93 10.73
N LEU A 97 40.98 -3.51 10.41
CA LEU A 97 40.71 -2.31 9.61
C LEU A 97 40.30 -1.15 10.50
N ASP A 98 40.65 0.06 10.09
CA ASP A 98 40.25 1.27 10.80
C ASP A 98 38.72 1.41 10.80
N SER A 99 38.16 1.42 12.01
CA SER A 99 36.73 1.51 12.28
C SER A 99 36.31 2.89 12.79
N THR A 100 37.23 3.85 12.94
CA THR A 100 36.97 5.16 13.54
C THR A 100 35.86 5.91 12.79
N ASP A 101 35.94 5.93 11.46
CA ASP A 101 34.94 6.59 10.60
C ASP A 101 33.58 5.88 10.66
N LEU A 102 33.57 4.54 10.67
CA LEU A 102 32.34 3.74 10.75
C LEU A 102 31.66 3.90 12.10
N ARG A 103 32.41 3.89 13.21
CA ARG A 103 31.87 4.14 14.56
C ARG A 103 31.25 5.53 14.67
N THR A 104 31.91 6.54 14.12
CA THR A 104 31.38 7.91 14.08
C THR A 104 30.07 7.95 13.29
N ARG A 105 30.02 7.33 12.11
CA ARG A 105 28.79 7.24 11.31
C ARG A 105 27.67 6.47 12.01
N ILE A 106 27.98 5.39 12.72
CA ILE A 106 26.99 4.64 13.52
C ILE A 106 26.41 5.53 14.61
N GLN A 107 27.26 6.30 15.31
CA GLN A 107 26.80 7.22 16.35
C GLN A 107 25.90 8.33 15.79
N ASP A 108 26.31 8.96 14.67
CA ASP A 108 25.51 9.99 14.00
C ASP A 108 24.17 9.41 13.48
N HIS A 109 24.23 8.21 12.90
CA HIS A 109 23.06 7.49 12.41
C HIS A 109 22.12 7.07 13.54
N GLU A 110 22.63 6.68 14.71
CA GLU A 110 21.81 6.34 15.87
C GLU A 110 20.95 7.53 16.29
N ILE A 111 21.49 8.76 16.28
CA ILE A 111 20.71 9.98 16.58
C ILE A 111 19.59 10.17 15.55
N GLN A 112 19.87 9.97 14.26
CA GLN A 112 18.88 10.05 13.18
C GLN A 112 17.81 8.95 13.30
N PHE A 113 18.23 7.74 13.63
CA PHE A 113 17.36 6.59 13.84
C PHE A 113 16.41 6.85 15.01
N GLN A 114 16.92 7.31 16.17
CA GLN A 114 16.10 7.66 17.32
C GLN A 114 15.08 8.76 16.98
N THR A 115 15.49 9.79 16.25
CA THR A 115 14.57 10.84 15.77
C THR A 115 13.47 10.27 14.87
N THR A 116 13.83 9.34 13.98
CA THR A 116 12.90 8.68 13.06
C THR A 116 11.94 7.74 13.80
N VAL A 117 12.42 7.04 14.83
CA VAL A 117 11.58 6.22 15.73
C VAL A 117 10.54 7.09 16.41
N SER A 118 10.94 8.23 16.99
CA SER A 118 9.99 9.18 17.58
C SER A 118 8.95 9.66 16.56
N MET A 119 9.38 10.06 15.35
CA MET A 119 8.45 10.48 14.29
C MET A 119 7.49 9.36 13.85
N TYR A 120 7.93 8.10 13.85
CA TYR A 120 7.09 6.95 13.54
C TYR A 120 6.04 6.72 14.63
N ILE A 121 6.45 6.75 15.91
CA ILE A 121 5.55 6.61 17.06
C ILE A 121 4.51 7.74 17.06
N ASP A 122 4.96 9.00 16.92
CA ASP A 122 4.08 10.17 16.88
C ASP A 122 3.06 10.07 15.73
N ALA A 123 3.48 9.55 14.57
CA ALA A 123 2.58 9.37 13.43
C ALA A 123 1.57 8.23 13.64
N ASP A 124 1.96 7.15 14.32
CA ASP A 124 1.08 6.03 14.67
C ASP A 124 0.05 6.45 15.73
N GLU A 125 0.51 7.07 16.83
CA GLU A 125 -0.35 7.64 17.85
C GLU A 125 -1.29 8.70 17.28
N GLY A 126 -0.76 9.60 16.45
CA GLY A 126 -1.54 10.63 15.78
C GLY A 126 -2.62 10.06 14.86
N ARG A 127 -2.36 8.94 14.18
CA ARG A 127 -3.38 8.23 13.40
C ARG A 127 -4.47 7.65 14.29
N GLU A 128 -4.11 7.00 15.39
CA GLU A 128 -5.08 6.39 16.29
C GLU A 128 -5.92 7.43 17.05
N ILE A 129 -5.33 8.56 17.43
CA ILE A 129 -6.06 9.73 17.95
C ILE A 129 -7.08 10.21 16.90
N GLN A 130 -6.65 10.41 15.65
CA GLN A 130 -7.57 10.86 14.59
C GLN A 130 -8.70 9.86 14.34
N ARG A 131 -8.43 8.55 14.40
CA ARG A 131 -9.45 7.50 14.29
C ARG A 131 -10.48 7.62 15.41
N SER A 132 -10.01 7.76 16.66
CA SER A 132 -10.88 7.91 17.84
C SER A 132 -11.72 9.18 17.77
N GLU A 133 -11.12 10.32 17.45
CA GLU A 133 -11.82 11.60 17.26
C GLU A 133 -12.89 11.50 16.17
N ASN A 134 -12.55 10.88 15.03
CA ASN A 134 -13.50 10.70 13.93
C ASN A 134 -14.71 9.86 14.36
N GLN A 135 -14.48 8.78 15.10
CA GLN A 135 -15.54 7.93 15.64
C GLN A 135 -16.42 8.70 16.63
N SER A 136 -15.82 9.47 17.54
CA SER A 136 -16.56 10.29 18.51
C SER A 136 -17.45 11.31 17.80
N LEU A 137 -16.87 12.07 16.87
CA LEU A 137 -17.61 13.10 16.13
C LEU A 137 -18.77 12.52 15.33
N VAL A 138 -18.59 11.36 14.69
CA VAL A 138 -19.67 10.71 13.96
C VAL A 138 -20.76 10.21 14.91
N ARG A 139 -20.40 9.64 16.07
CA ARG A 139 -21.38 9.24 17.09
C ARG A 139 -22.19 10.42 17.59
N ASP A 140 -21.55 11.55 17.89
CA ASP A 140 -22.24 12.77 18.36
C ASP A 140 -23.21 13.31 17.29
N MET A 141 -22.80 13.28 16.02
CA MET A 141 -23.67 13.70 14.90
C MET A 141 -24.81 12.70 14.65
N LYS A 142 -24.56 11.39 14.75
CA LYS A 142 -25.61 10.37 14.67
C LYS A 142 -26.65 10.55 15.77
N GLN A 143 -26.20 10.78 17.01
CA GLN A 143 -27.10 11.01 18.14
C GLN A 143 -27.95 12.27 17.95
N THR A 144 -27.33 13.37 17.50
CA THR A 144 -28.05 14.62 17.21
C THR A 144 -29.11 14.44 16.12
N ALA A 145 -28.78 13.72 15.04
CA ALA A 145 -29.72 13.42 13.97
C ALA A 145 -30.83 12.45 14.41
N GLY A 146 -30.50 11.47 15.24
CA GLY A 146 -31.45 10.57 15.86
C GLY A 146 -32.45 11.30 16.76
N PHE A 147 -32.00 12.26 17.58
CA PHE A 147 -32.89 13.07 18.40
C PHE A 147 -33.81 13.96 17.55
N ALA A 148 -33.29 14.61 16.50
CA ALA A 148 -34.11 15.39 15.59
C ALA A 148 -35.19 14.52 14.89
N LEU A 149 -34.86 13.28 14.54
CA LEU A 149 -35.83 12.31 14.02
C LEU A 149 -36.89 11.94 15.06
N MET A 150 -36.47 11.64 16.30
CA MET A 150 -37.39 11.31 17.40
C MET A 150 -38.32 12.47 17.73
N ASP A 151 -37.85 13.71 17.71
CA ASP A 151 -38.68 14.89 17.94
C ASP A 151 -39.72 15.08 16.81
N PHE A 152 -39.32 14.80 15.56
CA PHE A 152 -40.25 14.79 14.42
C PHE A 152 -41.30 13.67 14.53
N GLU A 153 -40.88 12.44 14.86
CA GLU A 153 -41.77 11.30 15.10
C GLU A 153 -42.71 11.55 16.28
N LYS A 154 -42.23 12.18 17.36
CA LYS A 154 -43.02 12.52 18.55
C LYS A 154 -44.13 13.52 18.22
N TYR A 155 -43.83 14.52 17.38
CA TYR A 155 -44.81 15.54 17.02
C TYR A 155 -45.91 15.00 16.10
N LEU A 156 -45.56 14.25 15.05
CA LEU A 156 -46.48 13.77 14.02
C LEU A 156 -47.07 12.37 14.28
N GLY A 157 -46.41 11.57 15.11
CA GLY A 157 -46.65 10.13 15.21
C GLY A 157 -45.87 9.34 14.16
N ARG A 158 -45.50 8.10 14.50
CA ARG A 158 -44.57 7.27 13.70
C ARG A 158 -45.01 7.06 12.25
N GLN A 159 -46.29 6.74 12.01
CA GLN A 159 -46.78 6.45 10.66
C GLN A 159 -46.78 7.69 9.75
N LEU A 160 -47.30 8.82 10.26
CA LEU A 160 -47.38 10.06 9.52
C LEU A 160 -45.99 10.65 9.25
N ALA A 161 -45.09 10.56 10.23
CA ALA A 161 -43.70 10.94 10.08
C ALA A 161 -43.01 10.13 8.97
N ALA A 162 -43.16 8.80 8.99
CA ALA A 162 -42.58 7.93 7.97
C ALA A 162 -43.06 8.28 6.54
N ASP A 163 -44.35 8.54 6.35
CA ASP A 163 -44.91 8.91 5.05
C ASP A 163 -44.32 10.23 4.52
N ILE A 164 -44.21 11.24 5.39
CA ILE A 164 -43.63 12.54 5.03
C ILE A 164 -42.13 12.41 4.72
N LEU A 165 -41.40 11.60 5.48
CA LEU A 165 -39.97 11.35 5.26
C LEU A 165 -39.74 10.62 3.94
N VAL A 166 -40.55 9.62 3.61
CA VAL A 166 -40.50 8.92 2.32
C VAL A 166 -40.77 9.88 1.16
N ALA A 167 -41.79 10.72 1.28
CA ALA A 167 -42.08 11.76 0.28
C ALA A 167 -40.91 12.74 0.11
N ALA A 168 -40.15 12.98 1.20
CA ALA A 168 -38.98 13.87 1.21
C ALA A 168 -37.69 13.19 0.73
N GLY A 169 -37.71 11.90 0.41
CA GLY A 169 -36.52 11.12 0.05
C GLY A 169 -35.56 10.91 1.22
N LEU A 170 -36.06 10.98 2.46
CA LEU A 170 -35.28 10.86 3.70
C LEU A 170 -35.48 9.47 4.35
N PRO A 171 -34.57 9.04 5.24
CA PRO A 171 -34.76 7.80 6.00
C PRO A 171 -36.06 7.85 6.81
N LYS A 172 -36.88 6.80 6.69
CA LYS A 172 -38.25 6.76 7.22
C LYS A 172 -38.39 6.53 8.72
N ASP A 173 -37.41 5.84 9.30
CA ASP A 173 -37.40 5.35 10.69
C ASP A 173 -35.96 5.33 11.20
N ILE A 174 -35.77 5.21 12.52
CA ILE A 174 -34.44 5.09 13.16
C ILE A 174 -33.61 3.97 12.52
N GLU A 175 -34.19 2.80 12.25
CA GLU A 175 -33.46 1.69 11.63
C GLU A 175 -32.99 2.01 10.20
N ALA A 176 -33.80 2.74 9.43
CA ALA A 176 -33.42 3.17 8.09
C ALA A 176 -32.33 4.24 8.14
N PHE A 177 -32.38 5.11 9.15
CA PHE A 177 -31.36 6.10 9.43
C PHE A 177 -30.03 5.46 9.81
N ASP A 178 -30.03 4.47 10.71
CA ASP A 178 -28.81 3.78 11.15
C ASP A 178 -28.12 3.10 9.95
N ARG A 179 -28.89 2.39 9.10
CA ARG A 179 -28.35 1.80 7.85
C ARG A 179 -27.75 2.85 6.94
N PHE A 180 -28.44 3.98 6.74
CA PHE A 180 -27.94 5.07 5.91
C PHE A 180 -26.64 5.65 6.47
N ALA A 181 -26.54 5.82 7.78
CA ALA A 181 -25.37 6.36 8.43
C ALA A 181 -24.18 5.38 8.38
N ASP A 182 -24.44 4.08 8.50
CA ASP A 182 -23.44 3.02 8.37
C ASP A 182 -22.94 2.90 6.92
N ASP A 183 -23.82 3.00 5.92
CA ASP A 183 -23.45 3.03 4.51
C ASP A 183 -22.54 4.23 4.19
N LEU A 184 -22.82 5.41 4.76
CA LEU A 184 -21.98 6.59 4.60
C LEU A 184 -20.58 6.38 5.19
N GLU A 185 -20.48 5.74 6.35
CA GLU A 185 -19.19 5.39 6.97
C GLU A 185 -18.43 4.35 6.15
N GLN A 186 -19.10 3.30 5.69
CA GLN A 186 -18.49 2.25 4.86
C GLN A 186 -17.97 2.81 3.55
N GLN A 187 -18.74 3.64 2.84
CA GLN A 187 -18.30 4.31 1.62
C GLN A 187 -17.08 5.19 1.85
N ALA A 188 -17.02 5.86 3.00
CA ALA A 188 -15.86 6.67 3.37
C ALA A 188 -14.61 5.79 3.57
N ASN A 189 -14.75 4.61 4.19
CA ASN A 189 -13.65 3.67 4.43
C ASN A 189 -13.15 2.98 3.16
N VAL A 190 -14.05 2.44 2.32
CA VAL A 190 -13.67 1.72 1.08
C VAL A 190 -12.85 2.61 0.13
N GLN A 191 -13.23 3.88 0.01
CA GLN A 191 -12.50 4.80 -0.86
C GLN A 191 -11.16 5.25 -0.27
N LEU A 192 -10.93 5.11 1.04
CA LEU A 192 -9.60 5.32 1.65
C LEU A 192 -8.65 4.19 1.25
N GLU A 193 -9.10 2.94 1.31
CA GLU A 193 -8.31 1.76 0.91
C GLU A 193 -7.95 1.80 -0.57
N ALA A 194 -8.91 2.13 -1.44
CA ALA A 194 -8.67 2.29 -2.87
C ALA A 194 -7.72 3.47 -3.19
N GLY A 195 -7.89 4.61 -2.50
CA GLY A 195 -7.03 5.78 -2.66
C GLY A 195 -5.60 5.56 -2.15
N ALA A 196 -5.43 4.78 -1.09
CA ALA A 196 -4.12 4.34 -0.60
C ALA A 196 -3.43 3.44 -1.63
N ALA A 197 -4.15 2.48 -2.22
CA ALA A 197 -3.60 1.60 -3.26
C ALA A 197 -3.12 2.37 -4.52
N LEU A 198 -3.89 3.37 -4.96
CA LEU A 198 -3.55 4.21 -6.12
C LEU A 198 -2.36 5.16 -5.86
N LYS A 199 -2.28 5.77 -4.66
CA LYS A 199 -1.16 6.67 -4.32
C LYS A 199 0.15 5.94 -4.08
N VAL A 200 0.10 4.71 -3.58
CA VAL A 200 1.29 3.83 -3.48
C VAL A 200 1.86 3.51 -4.87
N ALA A 201 1.00 3.35 -5.89
CA ALA A 201 1.43 3.11 -7.26
C ALA A 201 2.01 4.36 -7.96
N GLN A 202 1.57 5.57 -7.61
CA GLN A 202 2.03 6.82 -8.24
C GLN A 202 3.34 7.39 -7.68
N GLN A 203 3.77 6.98 -6.48
CA GLN A 203 5.02 7.48 -5.87
C GLN A 203 6.32 6.97 -6.51
N VAL A 204 6.27 6.28 -7.65
CA VAL A 204 7.44 5.91 -8.47
C VAL A 204 7.73 6.94 -9.59
N LYS A 205 6.86 7.94 -9.82
CA LYS A 205 7.14 9.04 -10.78
C LYS A 205 6.65 10.42 -10.31
N GLU A 206 7.64 11.28 -10.07
CA GLU A 206 7.67 12.75 -10.22
C GLU A 206 6.99 13.71 -9.22
N THR A 207 7.80 14.76 -8.96
CA THR A 207 7.70 16.15 -8.45
C THR A 207 6.31 16.80 -8.16
N PRO A 208 6.26 17.76 -7.21
CA PRO A 208 5.01 18.28 -6.65
C PRO A 208 4.43 19.44 -7.48
N GLY A 209 3.23 19.23 -8.02
CA GLY A 209 2.32 20.27 -8.48
C GLY A 209 1.25 20.58 -7.42
N PRO A 210 0.62 21.77 -7.47
CA PRO A 210 -0.20 22.29 -6.37
C PRO A 210 -1.46 21.45 -6.16
N ALA A 211 -1.85 21.36 -4.89
CA ALA A 211 -3.02 20.65 -4.41
C ALA A 211 -4.28 21.03 -5.21
N VAL A 212 -4.79 20.07 -5.97
CA VAL A 212 -6.11 20.15 -6.59
C VAL A 212 -7.14 19.92 -5.49
N GLU A 213 -7.92 20.96 -5.19
CA GLU A 213 -9.10 20.88 -4.35
C GLU A 213 -10.03 19.76 -4.86
N PRO A 214 -10.55 18.89 -3.98
CA PRO A 214 -11.45 17.83 -4.42
C PRO A 214 -12.74 18.46 -4.94
N GLN A 215 -12.94 18.31 -6.26
CA GLN A 215 -14.17 18.69 -6.94
C GLN A 215 -15.34 17.89 -6.36
N ASN A 216 -16.39 18.64 -6.05
CA ASN A 216 -17.67 18.17 -5.50
C ASN A 216 -18.28 17.06 -6.37
N THR A 217 -18.16 15.81 -5.94
CA THR A 217 -19.09 14.75 -6.35
C THR A 217 -20.40 14.93 -5.60
N ASP A 218 -21.39 15.41 -6.35
CA ASP A 218 -22.83 15.21 -6.19
C ASP A 218 -23.30 15.16 -4.73
N ALA A 219 -23.31 16.33 -4.10
CA ALA A 219 -24.35 16.59 -3.12
C ALA A 219 -25.66 16.62 -3.92
N VAL A 220 -26.50 15.59 -3.77
CA VAL A 220 -27.92 15.70 -4.18
C VAL A 220 -28.41 17.01 -3.58
N PRO A 221 -28.76 18.00 -4.40
CA PRO A 221 -29.30 19.23 -3.85
C PRO A 221 -30.65 18.84 -3.28
N LEU A 222 -30.73 18.75 -1.95
CA LEU A 222 -31.97 18.79 -1.21
C LEU A 222 -32.56 20.19 -1.44
N HIS A 223 -33.09 20.40 -2.64
CA HIS A 223 -33.86 21.59 -2.95
C HIS A 223 -35.03 21.61 -1.98
N ALA A 224 -35.18 22.76 -1.31
CA ALA A 224 -36.30 23.06 -0.43
C ALA A 224 -37.57 23.14 -1.27
N ASP A 225 -38.06 21.99 -1.74
CA ASP A 225 -39.43 21.91 -2.22
C ASP A 225 -40.30 22.12 -0.99
N ARG A 226 -41.06 23.21 -1.02
CA ARG A 226 -41.79 23.72 0.12
C ARG A 226 -43.00 22.81 0.29
N MET A 227 -42.80 21.70 0.98
CA MET A 227 -43.83 20.70 1.21
C MET A 227 -45.03 21.34 1.88
N ASP A 228 -46.21 21.09 1.31
CA ASP A 228 -47.46 21.47 1.91
C ASP A 228 -47.87 20.41 2.94
N PHE A 229 -47.98 20.83 4.20
CA PHE A 229 -48.30 19.94 5.32
C PHE A 229 -49.80 19.90 5.60
N SER A 230 -50.61 20.81 5.03
CA SER A 230 -52.05 20.87 5.27
C SER A 230 -52.82 19.56 4.98
N PRO A 231 -52.51 18.79 3.91
CA PRO A 231 -53.24 17.54 3.61
C PRO A 231 -53.09 16.45 4.68
N TYR A 232 -52.02 16.53 5.47
CA TYR A 232 -51.68 15.50 6.46
C TYR A 232 -52.45 15.64 7.77
N LEU A 233 -53.04 16.82 8.04
CA LEU A 233 -53.83 17.08 9.24
C LEU A 233 -55.25 16.49 9.15
N GLU A 234 -55.79 16.38 7.94
CA GLU A 234 -57.19 15.99 7.71
C GLU A 234 -57.40 14.46 7.63
N ARG A 235 -56.32 13.68 7.58
CA ARG A 235 -56.41 12.22 7.56
C ARG A 235 -56.84 11.71 8.94
N GLN A 236 -57.98 11.01 8.98
CA GLN A 236 -58.51 10.44 10.23
C GLN A 236 -57.65 9.31 10.82
N ASP A 237 -56.73 8.76 10.01
CA ASP A 237 -55.72 7.77 10.40
C ASP A 237 -54.42 8.41 10.94
N SER A 238 -54.42 9.71 11.21
CA SER A 238 -53.29 10.40 11.84
C SER A 238 -53.07 9.84 13.24
N GLY A 239 -51.97 9.10 13.43
CA GLY A 239 -51.62 8.42 14.67
C GLY A 239 -51.51 9.33 15.91
N ASP A 240 -51.19 8.74 17.05
CA ASP A 240 -51.17 9.39 18.37
C ASP A 240 -49.96 10.34 18.59
N GLY A 241 -49.71 11.28 17.68
CA GLY A 241 -48.70 12.34 17.84
C GLY A 241 -49.14 13.50 18.74
N GLU A 242 -48.19 14.31 19.23
CA GLU A 242 -48.48 15.50 20.03
C GLU A 242 -49.37 16.52 19.28
N ALA A 243 -49.17 16.66 17.97
CA ALA A 243 -49.99 17.53 17.14
C ALA A 243 -51.46 17.11 17.15
N GLN A 244 -51.72 15.80 17.07
CA GLN A 244 -53.07 15.24 17.07
C GLN A 244 -53.73 15.34 18.45
N GLN A 245 -52.96 15.14 19.52
CA GLN A 245 -53.44 15.36 20.89
C GLN A 245 -53.82 16.82 21.13
N LYS A 246 -52.99 17.76 20.66
CA LYS A 246 -53.27 19.19 20.77
C LYS A 246 -54.47 19.63 19.94
N LEU A 247 -54.65 19.05 18.74
CA LEU A 247 -55.85 19.26 17.93
C LEU A 247 -57.11 18.81 18.66
N ARG A 248 -57.11 17.60 19.24
CA ARG A 248 -58.24 17.08 20.03
C ARG A 248 -58.55 17.99 21.24
N GLN A 249 -57.53 18.44 21.97
CA GLN A 249 -57.71 19.36 23.11
C GLN A 249 -58.38 20.68 22.70
N LEU A 250 -57.99 21.27 21.57
CA LEU A 250 -58.58 22.52 21.07
C LEU A 250 -60.02 22.31 20.56
N GLU A 251 -60.30 21.16 19.95
CA GLU A 251 -61.64 20.78 19.51
C GLU A 251 -62.59 20.55 20.71
N ASP A 252 -62.11 19.84 21.73
CA ASP A 252 -62.84 19.61 22.97
C ASP A 252 -63.09 20.92 23.74
N GLU A 253 -62.10 21.83 23.80
CA GLU A 253 -62.28 23.15 24.42
C GLU A 253 -63.33 23.97 23.68
N LEU A 254 -63.30 23.98 22.34
CA LEU A 254 -64.30 24.67 21.53
C LEU A 254 -65.69 24.09 21.75
N LEU A 255 -65.82 22.77 21.85
CA LEU A 255 -67.09 22.10 22.12
C LEU A 255 -67.62 22.48 23.51
N LEU A 256 -66.76 22.46 24.53
CA LEU A 256 -67.10 22.88 25.88
C LEU A 256 -67.61 24.34 25.88
N ARG A 257 -66.87 25.27 25.29
CA ARG A 257 -67.26 26.70 25.23
C ARG A 257 -68.55 26.92 24.45
N LYS A 258 -68.79 26.16 23.38
CA LYS A 258 -70.07 26.18 22.65
C LYS A 258 -71.23 25.68 23.51
N SER A 259 -71.03 24.66 24.33
CA SER A 259 -72.04 24.18 25.27
C SER A 259 -72.36 25.24 26.36
N GLU A 260 -71.33 25.91 26.90
CA GLU A 260 -71.48 27.01 27.86
C GLU A 260 -72.24 28.19 27.24
N LEU A 261 -71.97 28.52 25.98
CA LEU A 261 -72.67 29.56 25.24
C LEU A 261 -74.15 29.23 25.08
N ALA A 262 -74.48 27.97 24.78
CA ALA A 262 -75.86 27.53 24.65
C ALA A 262 -76.62 27.69 25.98
N VAL A 263 -75.98 27.33 27.11
CA VAL A 263 -76.55 27.51 28.45
C VAL A 263 -76.71 29.00 28.79
N ALA A 264 -75.69 29.82 28.51
CA ALA A 264 -75.74 31.27 28.77
C ALA A 264 -76.83 31.96 27.91
N LYS A 265 -76.99 31.53 26.65
CA LYS A 265 -78.05 32.02 25.76
C LYS A 265 -79.44 31.73 26.31
N GLN A 266 -79.69 30.47 26.73
CA GLN A 266 -80.95 30.08 27.34
C GLN A 266 -81.25 30.89 28.61
N LYS A 267 -80.23 31.16 29.44
CA LYS A 267 -80.38 32.01 30.63
C LYS A 267 -80.78 33.44 30.28
N VAL A 268 -80.12 34.08 29.31
CA VAL A 268 -80.48 35.45 28.88
C VAL A 268 -81.90 35.48 28.32
N GLU A 269 -82.30 34.51 27.51
CA GLU A 269 -83.67 34.42 26.98
C GLU A 269 -84.72 34.27 28.10
N ALA A 270 -84.41 33.47 29.13
CA ALA A 270 -85.27 33.32 30.30
C ALA A 270 -85.34 34.62 31.12
N SER A 271 -84.20 35.25 31.39
CA SER A 271 -84.12 36.53 32.12
C SER A 271 -84.86 37.65 31.38
N GLN A 272 -84.76 37.72 30.05
CA GLN A 272 -85.54 38.68 29.24
C GLN A 272 -87.06 38.48 29.41
N ARG A 273 -87.55 37.24 29.40
CA ARG A 273 -88.98 36.94 29.60
C ARG A 273 -89.45 37.30 31.02
N LEU A 274 -88.60 37.11 32.02
CA LEU A 274 -88.91 37.46 33.42
C LEU A 274 -88.87 38.97 33.66
N ALA A 275 -87.93 39.69 33.01
CA ALA A 275 -87.82 41.14 33.07
C ALA A 275 -89.03 41.82 32.42
N ALA A 276 -89.52 41.28 31.30
CA ALA A 276 -90.73 41.77 30.63
C ALA A 276 -92.01 41.65 31.49
N ARG A 277 -91.97 40.79 32.51
CA ARG A 277 -93.06 40.60 33.49
C ARG A 277 -92.73 41.24 34.86
N GLU A 278 -91.70 42.06 34.94
CA GLU A 278 -91.22 42.76 36.15
C GLU A 278 -90.80 41.86 37.34
N PHE A 279 -90.49 40.58 37.09
CA PHE A 279 -90.07 39.64 38.15
C PHE A 279 -88.57 39.69 38.49
N ILE A 280 -87.73 40.34 37.68
CA ILE A 280 -86.30 40.51 37.94
C ILE A 280 -85.86 41.96 37.74
N SER A 281 -84.78 42.38 38.40
CA SER A 281 -84.23 43.73 38.27
C SER A 281 -83.49 43.91 36.94
N ARG A 282 -83.45 45.16 36.45
CA ARG A 282 -82.70 45.53 35.25
C ARG A 282 -81.20 45.22 35.37
N THR A 283 -80.62 45.43 36.55
CA THR A 283 -79.23 45.10 36.85
C THR A 283 -78.95 43.60 36.71
N GLN A 284 -79.91 42.74 37.08
CA GLN A 284 -79.75 41.30 36.95
C GLN A 284 -79.79 40.84 35.49
N LEU A 285 -80.69 41.42 34.68
CA LEU A 285 -80.70 41.22 33.22
C LEU A 285 -79.37 41.66 32.58
N GLU A 286 -78.87 42.84 32.94
CA GLU A 286 -77.61 43.38 32.43
C GLU A 286 -76.42 42.47 32.80
N ASN A 287 -76.36 41.94 34.03
CA ASN A 287 -75.33 40.97 34.43
C ASN A 287 -75.37 39.67 33.61
N ASP A 288 -76.57 39.13 33.35
CA ASP A 288 -76.72 37.93 32.53
C ASP A 288 -76.31 38.19 31.07
N GLN A 289 -76.63 39.37 30.54
CA GLN A 289 -76.19 39.81 29.20
C GLN A 289 -74.67 39.94 29.11
N VAL A 290 -74.03 40.59 30.09
CA VAL A 290 -72.56 40.70 30.17
C VAL A 290 -71.91 39.31 30.26
N ASN A 291 -72.52 38.38 31.01
CA ASN A 291 -72.01 37.01 31.08
C ASN A 291 -72.15 36.26 29.74
N PHE A 292 -73.26 36.44 29.02
CA PHE A 292 -73.41 35.89 27.68
C PHE A 292 -72.38 36.46 26.70
N GLU A 293 -72.14 37.78 26.73
CA GLU A 293 -71.11 38.42 25.91
C GLU A 293 -69.73 37.87 26.24
N LYS A 294 -69.39 37.70 27.52
CA LYS A 294 -68.13 37.09 27.97
C LYS A 294 -67.94 35.67 27.41
N VAL A 295 -68.96 34.82 27.48
CA VAL A 295 -68.89 33.45 26.94
C VAL A 295 -68.88 33.46 25.41
N SER A 296 -69.54 34.43 24.76
CA SER A 296 -69.44 34.59 23.30
C SER A 296 -68.03 34.96 22.84
N LEU A 297 -67.33 35.80 23.60
CA LEU A 297 -65.94 36.13 23.35
C LEU A 297 -65.06 34.91 23.58
N SER A 298 -65.33 34.09 24.61
CA SER A 298 -64.53 32.87 24.87
C SER A 298 -64.70 31.80 23.78
N VAL A 299 -65.87 31.69 23.16
CA VAL A 299 -66.07 30.85 21.96
C VAL A 299 -65.26 31.38 20.79
N LYS A 300 -65.33 32.69 20.51
CA LYS A 300 -64.54 33.32 19.43
C LYS A 300 -63.05 33.13 19.63
N THR A 301 -62.56 33.24 20.86
CA THR A 301 -61.14 33.00 21.16
C THR A 301 -60.75 31.54 20.91
N ALA A 302 -61.58 30.57 21.30
CA ALA A 302 -61.33 29.15 21.05
C ALA A 302 -61.39 28.81 19.55
N GLU A 303 -62.34 29.37 18.81
CA GLU A 303 -62.43 29.27 17.35
C GLU A 303 -61.20 29.87 16.65
N THR A 304 -60.72 31.01 17.14
CA THR A 304 -59.51 31.66 16.62
C THR A 304 -58.27 30.80 16.91
N GLN A 305 -58.14 30.26 18.12
CA GLN A 305 -57.03 29.37 18.49
C GLN A 305 -56.99 28.11 17.63
N LEU A 306 -58.14 27.46 17.41
CA LEU A 306 -58.24 26.28 16.55
C LEU A 306 -57.88 26.61 15.09
N SER A 307 -58.37 27.72 14.55
CA SER A 307 -58.04 28.11 13.17
C SER A 307 -56.57 28.51 12.98
N LEU A 308 -55.96 29.20 13.96
CA LEU A 308 -54.54 29.50 13.97
C LEU A 308 -53.69 28.23 14.04
N PHE A 309 -54.10 27.25 14.85
CA PHE A 309 -53.39 25.97 14.95
C PHE A 309 -53.40 25.22 13.62
N LYS A 310 -54.58 25.04 13.01
CA LYS A 310 -54.75 24.30 11.75
C LYS A 310 -54.02 24.96 10.57
N THR A 311 -54.04 26.29 10.50
CA THR A 311 -53.50 27.02 9.34
C THR A 311 -52.00 27.26 9.45
N TYR A 312 -51.51 27.63 10.63
CA TYR A 312 -50.14 28.14 10.79
C TYR A 312 -49.30 27.30 11.72
N GLU A 313 -49.79 27.00 12.93
CA GLU A 313 -48.95 26.38 13.96
C GLU A 313 -48.48 24.99 13.54
N PHE A 314 -49.40 24.15 13.04
CA PHE A 314 -49.07 22.81 12.60
C PHE A 314 -48.04 22.79 11.47
N SER A 315 -48.32 23.50 10.37
CA SER A 315 -47.42 23.56 9.20
C SER A 315 -46.05 24.13 9.56
N LYS A 316 -46.01 25.19 10.38
CA LYS A 316 -44.75 25.80 10.85
C LYS A 316 -43.92 24.81 11.67
N GLN A 317 -44.52 24.10 12.61
CA GLN A 317 -43.79 23.16 13.48
C GLN A 317 -43.28 21.95 12.68
N CYS A 318 -44.09 21.41 11.76
CA CYS A 318 -43.65 20.34 10.86
C CYS A 318 -42.45 20.77 10.02
N ALA A 319 -42.52 21.96 9.43
CA ALA A 319 -41.46 22.50 8.59
C ALA A 319 -40.16 22.72 9.39
N LEU A 320 -40.26 23.21 10.63
CA LEU A 320 -39.12 23.44 11.51
C LEU A 320 -38.41 22.12 11.84
N LEU A 321 -39.14 21.15 12.39
CA LEU A 321 -38.58 19.85 12.79
C LEU A 321 -37.98 19.08 11.61
N LEU A 322 -38.64 19.12 10.46
CA LEU A 322 -38.13 18.50 9.24
C LEU A 322 -36.87 19.22 8.71
N SER A 323 -36.80 20.54 8.85
CA SER A 323 -35.60 21.33 8.52
C SER A 323 -34.44 20.98 9.46
N GLU A 324 -34.69 20.88 10.76
CA GLU A 324 -33.69 20.49 11.76
C GLU A 324 -33.15 19.09 11.49
N TYR A 325 -34.04 18.13 11.16
CA TYR A 325 -33.62 16.78 10.76
C TYR A 325 -32.77 16.80 9.49
N ARG A 326 -33.19 17.51 8.43
CA ARG A 326 -32.40 17.65 7.20
C ARG A 326 -31.03 18.27 7.46
N GLU A 327 -30.98 19.34 8.25
CA GLU A 327 -29.73 20.01 8.60
C GLU A 327 -28.79 19.06 9.34
N SER A 328 -29.31 18.32 10.32
CA SER A 328 -28.55 17.32 11.07
C SER A 328 -27.96 16.22 10.16
N LEU A 329 -28.71 15.73 9.17
CA LEU A 329 -28.25 14.77 8.18
C LEU A 329 -27.15 15.33 7.28
N THR A 330 -27.32 16.54 6.76
CA THR A 330 -26.29 17.18 5.94
C THR A 330 -25.02 17.44 6.75
N LYS A 331 -25.16 17.77 8.04
CA LYS A 331 -24.03 17.95 8.96
C LYS A 331 -23.30 16.62 9.20
N LEU A 332 -24.03 15.53 9.42
CA LEU A 332 -23.45 14.18 9.51
C LEU A 332 -22.67 13.83 8.23
N GLN A 333 -23.26 14.01 7.04
CA GLN A 333 -22.59 13.75 5.76
C GLN A 333 -21.31 14.58 5.59
N ARG A 334 -21.36 15.88 5.91
CA ARG A 334 -20.18 16.77 5.85
C ARG A 334 -19.10 16.31 6.81
N THR A 335 -19.46 15.92 8.03
CA THR A 335 -18.52 15.42 9.04
C THR A 335 -17.87 14.12 8.59
N VAL A 336 -18.62 13.15 8.06
CA VAL A 336 -18.07 11.90 7.51
C VAL A 336 -17.08 12.18 6.38
N ARG A 337 -17.42 13.07 5.44
CA ARG A 337 -16.53 13.49 4.34
C ARG A 337 -15.26 14.19 4.85
N ALA A 338 -15.39 15.06 5.85
CA ALA A 338 -14.25 15.75 6.46
C ALA A 338 -13.32 14.78 7.20
N ASN A 339 -13.90 13.87 8.00
CA ASN A 339 -13.18 12.85 8.76
C ASN A 339 -12.40 11.92 7.84
N ARG A 340 -12.98 11.54 6.69
CA ARG A 340 -12.27 10.80 5.65
C ARG A 340 -11.01 11.53 5.19
N SER A 341 -11.11 12.81 4.84
CA SER A 341 -9.95 13.59 4.38
C SER A 341 -8.85 13.66 5.45
N LYS A 342 -9.24 13.91 6.71
CA LYS A 342 -8.30 13.90 7.85
C LYS A 342 -7.64 12.53 8.05
N MET A 343 -8.40 11.45 7.99
CA MET A 343 -7.89 10.09 8.12
C MET A 343 -6.90 9.75 6.99
N ALA A 344 -7.20 10.15 5.74
CA ALA A 344 -6.28 9.97 4.61
C ALA A 344 -4.94 10.68 4.82
N GLN A 345 -4.96 11.89 5.39
CA GLN A 345 -3.75 12.64 5.71
C GLN A 345 -2.95 11.97 6.83
N ALA A 346 -3.61 11.53 7.90
CA ALA A 346 -2.97 10.80 9.00
C ALA A 346 -2.33 9.49 8.52
N GLU A 347 -3.05 8.69 7.72
CA GLU A 347 -2.52 7.45 7.16
C GLU A 347 -1.32 7.71 6.23
N THR A 348 -1.38 8.76 5.40
CA THR A 348 -0.23 9.14 4.54
C THR A 348 1.01 9.51 5.37
N ARG A 349 0.82 10.22 6.49
CA ARG A 349 1.91 10.56 7.42
C ARG A 349 2.50 9.31 8.06
N PHE A 350 1.65 8.41 8.57
CA PHE A 350 2.08 7.12 9.12
C PHE A 350 2.88 6.31 8.11
N GLN A 351 2.37 6.10 6.90
CA GLN A 351 3.07 5.32 5.87
C GLN A 351 4.42 5.95 5.48
N THR A 352 4.48 7.29 5.41
CA THR A 352 5.72 8.00 5.13
C THR A 352 6.74 7.82 6.26
N ALA A 353 6.31 7.97 7.51
CA ALA A 353 7.16 7.77 8.68
C ALA A 353 7.65 6.32 8.78
N LYS A 354 6.76 5.35 8.53
CA LYS A 354 7.08 3.92 8.53
C LYS A 354 8.17 3.58 7.50
N ARG A 355 8.04 4.06 6.26
CA ARG A 355 9.07 3.80 5.23
C ARG A 355 10.42 4.43 5.57
N ARG A 356 10.42 5.61 6.18
CA ARG A 356 11.65 6.23 6.69
C ARG A 356 12.28 5.37 7.78
N TYR A 357 11.47 4.92 8.74
CA TYR A 357 11.93 4.01 9.79
C TYR A 357 12.52 2.71 9.20
N ASP A 358 11.84 2.07 8.25
CA ASP A 358 12.31 0.83 7.61
C ASP A 358 13.63 1.06 6.85
N MET A 359 13.79 2.22 6.20
CA MET A 359 15.02 2.60 5.50
C MET A 359 16.20 2.84 6.45
N GLU A 360 15.99 3.59 7.53
CA GLU A 360 17.04 3.83 8.53
C GLU A 360 17.37 2.52 9.29
N LEU A 361 16.40 1.64 9.53
CA LEU A 361 16.66 0.32 10.11
C LEU A 361 17.58 -0.51 9.22
N ALA A 362 17.29 -0.60 7.92
CA ALA A 362 18.15 -1.32 6.97
C ALA A 362 19.57 -0.73 6.91
N LYS A 363 19.69 0.60 7.02
CA LYS A 363 20.98 1.29 7.03
C LYS A 363 21.76 1.04 8.32
N LYS A 364 21.09 0.95 9.47
CA LYS A 364 21.69 0.52 10.74
C LYS A 364 22.27 -0.88 10.62
N ASP A 365 21.48 -1.82 10.11
CA ASP A 365 21.91 -3.21 9.93
C ASP A 365 23.12 -3.32 9.00
N ASP A 366 23.15 -2.51 7.94
CA ASP A 366 24.30 -2.47 7.02
C ASP A 366 25.55 -1.88 7.66
N LEU A 367 25.43 -0.79 8.42
CA LEU A 367 26.56 -0.21 9.16
C LEU A 367 27.11 -1.19 10.21
N ASP A 368 26.24 -1.91 10.93
CA ASP A 368 26.63 -2.94 11.88
C ASP A 368 27.32 -4.13 11.20
N ARG A 369 26.86 -4.51 10.00
CA ARG A 369 27.53 -5.52 9.16
C ARG A 369 28.93 -5.05 8.75
N GLN A 370 29.08 -3.82 8.27
CA GLN A 370 30.37 -3.25 7.87
C GLN A 370 31.33 -3.13 9.06
N LEU A 371 30.83 -2.76 10.26
CA LEU A 371 31.63 -2.71 11.48
C LEU A 371 32.17 -4.08 11.88
N LYS A 372 31.34 -5.14 11.77
CA LYS A 372 31.79 -6.52 12.00
C LYS A 372 32.84 -6.96 10.98
N ALA A 373 32.71 -6.51 9.72
CA ALA A 373 33.67 -6.80 8.65
C ALA A 373 35.03 -6.09 8.81
N CYS A 374 35.17 -5.10 9.71
CA CYS A 374 36.47 -4.49 10.05
C CYS A 374 37.45 -5.48 10.71
N LEU A 375 36.94 -6.54 11.32
CA LEU A 375 37.75 -7.56 12.00
C LEU A 375 37.69 -8.86 11.21
N ILE A 376 38.72 -9.12 10.41
CA ILE A 376 38.81 -10.34 9.60
C ILE A 376 39.44 -11.42 10.47
N ARG A 377 38.66 -12.45 10.79
CA ARG A 377 39.08 -13.58 11.63
C ARG A 377 39.48 -14.79 10.79
N ALA A 378 40.34 -15.63 11.35
CA ALA A 378 40.71 -16.91 10.77
C ALA A 378 39.48 -17.83 10.64
N SER A 379 39.11 -18.18 9.40
CA SER A 379 37.99 -19.08 9.10
C SER A 379 38.42 -20.55 8.97
N GLN A 380 39.66 -20.80 8.53
CA GLN A 380 40.18 -22.13 8.25
C GLN A 380 41.70 -22.17 8.53
N PRO A 381 42.26 -23.35 8.92
CA PRO A 381 43.69 -23.52 9.06
C PRO A 381 44.38 -23.50 7.68
N GLY A 382 45.58 -22.94 7.62
CA GLY A 382 46.33 -22.84 6.37
C GLY A 382 47.32 -21.68 6.35
N LEU A 383 48.09 -21.58 5.27
CA LEU A 383 49.09 -20.54 5.11
C LEU A 383 48.43 -19.22 4.71
N VAL A 384 48.76 -18.12 5.36
CA VAL A 384 48.28 -16.79 4.96
C VAL A 384 49.08 -16.29 3.76
N ALA A 385 48.40 -16.01 2.65
CA ALA A 385 48.94 -15.27 1.52
C ALA A 385 48.14 -13.98 1.31
N TYR A 386 48.82 -12.88 0.97
CA TYR A 386 48.14 -11.61 0.74
C TYR A 386 47.56 -11.50 -0.68
N GLY A 387 46.45 -10.79 -0.80
CA GLY A 387 45.82 -10.49 -2.09
C GLY A 387 45.32 -11.74 -2.81
N ASN A 388 45.18 -11.63 -4.13
CA ASN A 388 44.70 -12.72 -4.99
C ASN A 388 45.89 -13.51 -5.58
N LEU A 389 46.00 -14.80 -5.20
CA LEU A 389 47.04 -15.72 -5.67
C LEU A 389 47.00 -15.97 -7.19
N ASN A 390 45.83 -15.83 -7.82
CA ASN A 390 45.64 -16.02 -9.26
C ASN A 390 45.80 -14.72 -10.07
N ALA A 391 45.96 -13.56 -9.41
CA ALA A 391 46.15 -12.29 -10.10
C ALA A 391 47.53 -12.21 -10.78
N SER A 392 47.62 -11.41 -11.84
CA SER A 392 48.89 -11.12 -12.52
C SER A 392 49.88 -10.48 -11.54
N SER A 393 51.18 -10.75 -11.72
CA SER A 393 52.24 -10.12 -10.93
C SER A 393 52.17 -8.59 -10.97
N SER A 394 51.69 -8.00 -12.06
CA SER A 394 51.46 -6.54 -12.16
C SER A 394 50.35 -6.05 -11.22
N THR A 395 49.28 -6.83 -11.04
CA THR A 395 48.13 -6.49 -10.19
C THR A 395 48.50 -6.59 -8.71
N ARG A 396 49.29 -7.61 -8.35
CA ARG A 396 49.83 -7.76 -6.99
C ARG A 396 50.76 -6.60 -6.60
N TYR A 397 51.55 -6.11 -7.54
CA TYR A 397 52.45 -4.97 -7.31
C TYR A 397 51.72 -3.63 -7.17
N SER A 398 50.57 -3.47 -7.83
CA SER A 398 49.79 -2.22 -7.77
C SER A 398 48.90 -2.09 -6.53
N GLU A 399 48.63 -3.18 -5.83
CA GLU A 399 47.72 -3.24 -4.69
C GLU A 399 48.40 -3.89 -3.46
N PRO A 400 49.49 -3.31 -2.93
CA PRO A 400 50.17 -3.86 -1.76
C PRO A 400 49.25 -3.84 -0.53
N ILE A 401 49.17 -4.97 0.15
CA ILE A 401 48.43 -5.15 1.39
C ILE A 401 49.44 -4.99 2.54
N GLU A 402 49.54 -3.79 3.08
CA GLU A 402 50.47 -3.42 4.14
C GLU A 402 49.76 -2.54 5.19
N GLU A 403 50.34 -2.44 6.39
CA GLU A 403 49.84 -1.53 7.41
C GLU A 403 49.81 -0.09 6.87
N GLY A 404 48.67 0.58 7.04
CA GLY A 404 48.42 1.93 6.51
C GLY A 404 47.92 1.99 5.05
N ALA A 405 47.90 0.88 4.31
CA ALA A 405 47.35 0.84 2.95
C ALA A 405 45.82 1.03 2.94
N THR A 406 45.30 1.70 1.91
CA THR A 406 43.86 1.92 1.72
C THR A 406 43.24 0.81 0.89
N ILE A 407 42.14 0.24 1.36
CA ILE A 407 41.44 -0.88 0.73
C ILE A 407 40.16 -0.37 0.08
N ARG A 408 39.73 -1.02 -1.01
CA ARG A 408 38.45 -0.76 -1.67
C ARG A 408 37.45 -1.89 -1.47
N PHE A 409 36.17 -1.59 -1.70
CA PHE A 409 35.11 -2.59 -1.71
C PHE A 409 35.41 -3.72 -2.69
N ARG A 410 35.20 -4.97 -2.25
CA ARG A 410 35.45 -6.23 -2.99
C ARG A 410 36.91 -6.50 -3.36
N GLN A 411 37.86 -5.71 -2.87
CA GLN A 411 39.28 -6.03 -3.02
C GLN A 411 39.61 -7.30 -2.22
N THR A 412 40.38 -8.22 -2.80
CA THR A 412 40.81 -9.43 -2.11
C THR A 412 41.95 -9.08 -1.18
N LEU A 413 41.77 -9.31 0.11
CA LEU A 413 42.73 -8.93 1.15
C LEU A 413 43.67 -10.09 1.48
N LEU A 414 43.09 -11.27 1.67
CA LEU A 414 43.78 -12.44 2.17
C LEU A 414 43.27 -13.68 1.47
N THR A 415 44.18 -14.56 1.10
CA THR A 415 43.86 -15.87 0.55
C THR A 415 44.53 -16.94 1.39
N ILE A 416 43.74 -17.90 1.86
CA ILE A 416 44.23 -19.11 2.53
C ILE A 416 44.12 -20.26 1.52
N PRO A 417 45.22 -20.72 0.92
CA PRO A 417 45.21 -21.87 0.03
C PRO A 417 45.09 -23.16 0.84
N ASP A 418 44.22 -24.06 0.39
CA ASP A 418 44.11 -25.40 0.94
C ASP A 418 45.28 -26.25 0.44
N MET A 419 46.26 -26.48 1.33
CA MET A 419 47.47 -27.26 0.99
C MET A 419 47.21 -28.78 0.90
N SER A 420 46.02 -29.27 1.25
CA SER A 420 45.68 -30.69 1.12
C SER A 420 45.51 -31.13 -0.34
N GLN A 421 45.16 -30.20 -1.23
CA GLN A 421 44.93 -30.44 -2.66
C GLN A 421 45.76 -29.47 -3.50
N MET A 422 46.97 -29.88 -3.89
CA MET A 422 47.84 -29.10 -4.77
C MET A 422 47.82 -29.66 -6.21
N GLY A 423 47.96 -28.75 -7.18
CA GLY A 423 48.15 -29.07 -8.59
C GLY A 423 49.30 -28.25 -9.17
N VAL A 424 49.88 -28.72 -10.27
CA VAL A 424 50.88 -27.95 -11.03
C VAL A 424 50.19 -27.28 -12.20
N SER A 425 50.19 -25.95 -12.22
CA SER A 425 49.71 -25.16 -13.36
C SER A 425 50.84 -24.96 -14.35
N VAL A 426 50.68 -25.48 -15.56
CA VAL A 426 51.68 -25.38 -16.63
C VAL A 426 51.11 -24.60 -17.79
N ASN A 427 51.79 -23.52 -18.19
CA ASN A 427 51.42 -22.75 -19.37
C ASN A 427 52.06 -23.39 -20.61
N ILE A 428 51.26 -24.10 -21.40
CA ILE A 428 51.74 -24.77 -22.61
C ILE A 428 51.59 -23.82 -23.79
N HIS A 429 52.69 -23.51 -24.47
CA HIS A 429 52.65 -22.73 -25.70
C HIS A 429 51.82 -23.44 -26.77
N GLU A 430 50.98 -22.70 -27.50
CA GLU A 430 49.98 -23.24 -28.42
C GLU A 430 50.54 -24.26 -29.43
N SER A 431 51.76 -24.02 -29.93
CA SER A 431 52.48 -24.93 -30.84
C SER A 431 52.75 -26.33 -30.29
N GLN A 432 52.67 -26.51 -28.96
CA GLN A 432 52.93 -27.74 -28.24
C GLN A 432 51.64 -28.42 -27.74
N VAL A 433 50.49 -27.76 -27.85
CA VAL A 433 49.20 -28.30 -27.37
C VAL A 433 48.84 -29.63 -28.03
N LYS A 434 49.16 -29.79 -29.33
CA LYS A 434 48.92 -31.04 -30.07
C LYS A 434 49.71 -32.24 -29.53
N LYS A 435 50.71 -32.01 -28.67
CA LYS A 435 51.60 -33.02 -28.10
C LYS A 435 51.14 -33.53 -26.72
N VAL A 436 50.12 -32.91 -26.12
CA VAL A 436 49.69 -33.18 -24.74
C VAL A 436 48.23 -33.69 -24.71
N ARG A 437 47.92 -34.60 -23.77
CA ARG A 437 46.58 -35.21 -23.60
C ARG A 437 46.25 -35.38 -22.12
N ILE A 438 44.95 -35.30 -21.78
CA ILE A 438 44.44 -35.49 -20.42
C ILE A 438 44.73 -36.93 -19.98
N GLY A 439 45.25 -37.11 -18.76
CA GLY A 439 45.62 -38.42 -18.20
C GLY A 439 46.99 -38.94 -18.64
N GLN A 440 47.81 -38.10 -19.27
CA GLN A 440 49.24 -38.40 -19.41
C GLN A 440 49.93 -38.42 -18.04
N PRO A 441 50.89 -39.34 -17.83
CA PRO A 441 51.64 -39.42 -16.59
C PRO A 441 52.54 -38.20 -16.35
#